data_AF-A0A1R1XI24-F1
#
_entry.id   AF-A0A1R1XI24-F1
#
_cell.length_a   1.000
_cell.length_b   1.000
_cell.length_c   1.000
_cell.angle_alpha   90.00
_cell.angle_beta   90.00
_cell.angle_gamma   90.00
#
_symmetry.space_group_name_H-M   'P 1'
#
loop_
_entity.id
_entity.type
_entity.pdbx_description
1 polymer ?
#
loop_
_entity_poly.entity_id
_entity_poly.type
_entity_poly.pdbx_seq_one_letter_code
_entity_poly.pdbx_strand_id
1 'polypeptide(L)'
;MFPYSEDKISLYTAKICPFAHRAVLALKEANVPYEPVEIDLGNKPEWYTQVNPASKVPAMRLPNGEIMVESMLIVEYICEQYPEAKLMPSSAFDRYKARLLIDFYGNNMLALPYRLLGASSNEAAKNEIYATIIEKLHELNDRLVANSEEGPYFFGNHFTAADIAIIPFIERTDMAMRILGFQFEDLPGLDRYYAWKAACKARPSYSSTVASFEELNAAYKKYLK
;
A
#
# COMPACT_ATOMS: atom_id res chain seq x y z
N MET A 1 16.52 18.26 -17.55
CA MET A 1 15.40 17.56 -18.20
C MET A 1 15.26 16.20 -17.52
N PHE A 2 14.08 15.85 -17.05
CA PHE A 2 13.80 14.58 -16.39
C PHE A 2 13.16 13.59 -17.39
N PRO A 3 13.29 12.26 -17.19
CA PRO A 3 12.69 11.26 -18.06
C PRO A 3 11.16 11.23 -17.92
N TYR A 4 10.45 11.19 -19.05
CA TYR A 4 9.00 11.02 -19.13
C TYR A 4 8.61 10.49 -20.52
N SER A 5 7.38 10.02 -20.63
CA SER A 5 6.72 9.62 -21.88
C SER A 5 5.85 10.76 -22.42
N GLU A 6 5.96 11.06 -23.71
CA GLU A 6 5.10 12.06 -24.37
C GLU A 6 3.68 11.52 -24.59
N ASP A 7 3.53 10.22 -24.84
CA ASP A 7 2.26 9.60 -25.25
C ASP A 7 1.57 8.81 -24.12
N LYS A 8 2.27 8.54 -23.00
CA LYS A 8 1.76 7.73 -21.89
C LYS A 8 1.89 8.44 -20.55
N ILE A 9 1.11 7.97 -19.58
CA ILE A 9 1.33 8.33 -18.18
C ILE A 9 2.73 7.88 -17.76
N SER A 10 3.50 8.78 -17.17
CA SER A 10 4.79 8.44 -16.55
C SER A 10 4.60 8.32 -15.05
N LEU A 11 4.85 7.14 -14.49
CA LEU A 11 4.77 6.89 -13.05
C LEU A 11 6.17 6.83 -12.46
N TYR A 12 6.54 7.87 -11.71
CA TYR A 12 7.78 7.86 -10.92
C TYR A 12 7.54 7.03 -9.66
N THR A 13 8.16 5.87 -9.61
CA THR A 13 7.87 4.82 -8.63
C THR A 13 9.16 4.26 -8.05
N ALA A 14 9.02 3.43 -7.03
CA ALA A 14 10.09 2.56 -6.55
C ALA A 14 9.46 1.24 -6.12
N LYS A 15 9.93 0.11 -6.65
CA LYS A 15 9.37 -1.22 -6.36
C LYS A 15 9.22 -1.53 -4.86
N ILE A 16 10.15 -1.04 -4.04
CA ILE A 16 10.15 -1.23 -2.58
C ILE A 16 9.19 -0.28 -1.82
N CYS A 17 8.62 0.73 -2.46
CA CYS A 17 7.79 1.73 -1.79
C CYS A 17 6.31 1.30 -1.73
N PRO A 18 5.73 1.09 -0.54
CA PRO A 18 4.31 0.70 -0.43
C PRO A 18 3.35 1.83 -0.86
N PHE A 19 3.75 3.10 -0.70
CA PHE A 19 2.96 4.23 -1.18
C PHE A 19 2.92 4.27 -2.71
N ALA A 20 4.05 3.99 -3.38
CA ALA A 20 4.09 3.96 -4.85
C ALA A 20 3.35 2.74 -5.40
N HIS A 21 3.38 1.63 -4.68
CA HIS A 21 2.64 0.42 -5.03
C HIS A 21 1.12 0.66 -5.10
N ARG A 22 0.55 1.56 -4.29
CA ARG A 22 -0.87 1.96 -4.42
C ARG A 22 -1.21 2.47 -5.84
N ALA A 23 -0.39 3.36 -6.38
CA ALA A 23 -0.59 3.92 -7.72
C ALA A 23 -0.38 2.87 -8.81
N VAL A 24 0.63 2.00 -8.64
CA VAL A 24 0.86 0.85 -9.53
C VAL A 24 -0.35 -0.08 -9.57
N LEU A 25 -0.90 -0.44 -8.41
CA LEU A 25 -2.09 -1.30 -8.33
C LEU A 25 -3.29 -0.63 -9.00
N ALA A 26 -3.56 0.66 -8.72
CA ALA A 26 -4.68 1.37 -9.32
C ALA A 26 -4.59 1.42 -10.86
N LEU A 27 -3.41 1.76 -11.42
CA LEU A 27 -3.21 1.77 -12.88
C LEU A 27 -3.39 0.38 -13.49
N LYS A 28 -2.85 -0.67 -12.85
CA LYS A 28 -2.99 -2.05 -13.34
C LYS A 28 -4.42 -2.54 -13.28
N GLU A 29 -5.14 -2.29 -12.20
CA GLU A 29 -6.54 -2.69 -12.04
C GLU A 29 -7.48 -1.92 -12.99
N ALA A 30 -7.16 -0.66 -13.29
CA ALA A 30 -7.85 0.12 -14.31
C ALA A 30 -7.42 -0.21 -15.75
N ASN A 31 -6.49 -1.15 -15.95
CA ASN A 31 -5.92 -1.50 -17.26
C ASN A 31 -5.37 -0.27 -18.03
N VAL A 32 -4.81 0.69 -17.31
CA VAL A 32 -4.26 1.93 -17.88
C VAL A 32 -2.78 1.71 -18.24
N PRO A 33 -2.39 1.85 -19.52
CA PRO A 33 -0.98 1.80 -19.90
C PRO A 33 -0.20 2.95 -19.29
N TYR A 34 0.95 2.64 -18.67
CA TYR A 34 1.85 3.63 -18.10
C TYR A 34 3.31 3.22 -18.31
N GLU A 35 4.20 4.18 -18.22
CA GLU A 35 5.65 4.00 -18.28
C GLU A 35 6.24 4.24 -16.88
N PRO A 36 6.79 3.19 -16.21
CA PRO A 36 7.42 3.36 -14.92
C PRO A 36 8.79 4.04 -15.08
N VAL A 37 9.03 5.06 -14.27
CA VAL A 37 10.35 5.65 -14.04
C VAL A 37 10.80 5.22 -12.65
N GLU A 38 11.69 4.23 -12.56
CA GLU A 38 12.20 3.74 -11.28
C GLU A 38 13.15 4.77 -10.65
N ILE A 39 12.86 5.12 -9.39
CA ILE A 39 13.64 6.03 -8.56
C ILE A 39 14.35 5.23 -7.48
N ASP A 40 15.68 5.22 -7.50
CA ASP A 40 16.48 4.71 -6.39
C ASP A 40 16.26 5.61 -5.15
N LEU A 41 15.58 5.07 -4.13
CA LEU A 41 15.27 5.82 -2.91
C LEU A 41 16.49 6.06 -2.00
N GLY A 42 17.56 5.27 -2.15
CA GLY A 42 18.83 5.44 -1.46
C GLY A 42 19.74 6.46 -2.13
N ASN A 43 19.61 6.63 -3.46
CA ASN A 43 20.40 7.55 -4.26
C ASN A 43 19.53 8.24 -5.34
N LYS A 44 18.66 9.16 -4.91
CA LYS A 44 17.71 9.80 -5.82
C LYS A 44 18.43 10.73 -6.80
N PRO A 45 18.02 10.76 -8.08
CA PRO A 45 18.62 11.67 -9.03
C PRO A 45 18.26 13.12 -8.69
N GLU A 46 19.22 14.03 -8.91
CA GLU A 46 19.08 15.46 -8.56
C GLU A 46 17.86 16.12 -9.22
N TRP A 47 17.52 15.69 -10.45
CA TRP A 47 16.37 16.22 -11.19
C TRP A 47 15.02 15.86 -10.56
N TYR A 48 14.94 14.90 -9.64
CA TYR A 48 13.65 14.41 -9.13
C TYR A 48 12.87 15.47 -8.36
N THR A 49 13.56 16.45 -7.76
CA THR A 49 12.91 17.60 -7.10
C THR A 49 12.14 18.50 -8.07
N GLN A 50 12.45 18.45 -9.37
CA GLN A 50 11.70 19.14 -10.42
C GLN A 50 10.35 18.45 -10.71
N VAL A 51 10.26 17.14 -10.43
CA VAL A 51 9.01 16.35 -10.57
C VAL A 51 8.18 16.43 -9.29
N ASN A 52 8.80 16.17 -8.15
CA ASN A 52 8.18 16.31 -6.84
C ASN A 52 9.14 17.07 -5.91
N PRO A 53 8.87 18.34 -5.57
CA PRO A 53 9.71 19.13 -4.65
C PRO A 53 9.94 18.46 -3.29
N ALA A 54 9.00 17.64 -2.81
CA ALA A 54 9.17 16.87 -1.57
C ALA A 54 10.11 15.66 -1.72
N SER A 55 10.58 15.37 -2.93
CA SER A 55 11.44 14.22 -3.28
C SER A 55 10.85 12.88 -2.81
N LYS A 56 9.53 12.72 -2.90
CA LYS A 56 8.80 11.49 -2.53
C LYS A 56 8.25 10.79 -3.77
N VAL A 57 8.14 9.47 -3.71
CA VAL A 57 7.37 8.65 -4.67
C VAL A 57 6.07 8.19 -3.99
N PRO A 58 4.98 7.95 -4.73
CA PRO A 58 4.85 8.13 -6.17
C PRO A 58 4.71 9.60 -6.59
N ALA A 59 5.06 9.88 -7.84
CA ALA A 59 4.56 11.02 -8.61
C ALA A 59 4.06 10.49 -9.96
N MET A 60 3.04 11.13 -10.52
CA MET A 60 2.44 10.71 -11.79
C MET A 60 2.34 11.91 -12.73
N ARG A 61 2.97 11.81 -13.90
CA ARG A 61 2.87 12.83 -14.95
C ARG A 61 1.95 12.34 -16.07
N LEU A 62 0.99 13.17 -16.46
CA LEU A 62 0.10 12.94 -17.58
C LEU A 62 0.77 13.33 -18.91
N PRO A 63 0.30 12.83 -20.07
CA PRO A 63 0.81 13.24 -21.38
C PRO A 63 0.79 14.76 -21.61
N ASN A 64 -0.24 15.45 -21.11
CA ASN A 64 -0.40 16.90 -21.20
C ASN A 64 0.59 17.72 -20.34
N GLY A 65 1.45 17.05 -19.55
CA GLY A 65 2.48 17.69 -18.72
C GLY A 65 2.10 17.94 -17.27
N GLU A 66 0.85 17.74 -16.88
CA GLU A 66 0.42 17.89 -15.49
C GLU A 66 1.04 16.79 -14.60
N ILE A 67 1.49 17.17 -13.41
CA ILE A 67 2.10 16.25 -12.43
C ILE A 67 1.27 16.23 -11.15
N MET A 68 0.94 15.03 -10.70
CA MET A 68 0.28 14.77 -9.42
C MET A 68 1.21 14.04 -8.46
N VAL A 69 1.04 14.32 -7.18
CA VAL A 69 1.75 13.70 -6.06
C VAL A 69 0.73 13.21 -5.02
N GLU A 70 1.21 12.57 -3.96
CA GLU A 70 0.41 11.91 -2.93
C GLU A 70 -0.30 10.64 -3.43
N SER A 71 0.13 9.49 -2.89
CA SER A 71 -0.30 8.18 -3.35
C SER A 71 -1.83 7.98 -3.41
N MET A 72 -2.57 8.46 -2.40
CA MET A 72 -4.02 8.30 -2.37
C MET A 72 -4.74 9.27 -3.28
N LEU A 73 -4.23 10.49 -3.47
CA LEU A 73 -4.82 11.44 -4.43
C LEU A 73 -4.64 10.94 -5.86
N ILE A 74 -3.49 10.31 -6.16
CA ILE A 74 -3.27 9.63 -7.44
C ILE A 74 -4.26 8.47 -7.63
N VAL A 75 -4.49 7.64 -6.59
CA VAL A 75 -5.50 6.56 -6.65
C VAL A 75 -6.90 7.12 -6.87
N GLU A 76 -7.30 8.18 -6.16
CA GLU A 76 -8.61 8.82 -6.34
C GLU A 76 -8.77 9.39 -7.74
N TYR A 77 -7.75 10.06 -8.28
CA TYR A 77 -7.74 10.52 -9.67
C TYR A 77 -7.96 9.38 -10.67
N ILE A 78 -7.26 8.25 -10.50
CA ILE A 78 -7.44 7.07 -11.36
C ILE A 78 -8.86 6.53 -11.24
N CYS A 79 -9.44 6.48 -10.04
CA CYS A 79 -10.82 6.04 -9.84
C CYS A 79 -11.84 6.94 -10.54
N GLU A 80 -11.57 8.26 -10.61
CA GLU A 80 -12.44 9.24 -11.25
C GLU A 80 -12.30 9.26 -12.77
N GLN A 81 -11.09 9.10 -13.29
CA GLN A 81 -10.83 9.07 -14.73
C GLN A 81 -11.27 7.76 -15.39
N TYR A 82 -11.21 6.64 -14.66
CA TYR A 82 -11.50 5.30 -15.17
C TYR A 82 -12.60 4.61 -14.35
N PRO A 83 -13.84 5.18 -14.31
CA PRO A 83 -14.92 4.68 -13.46
C PRO A 83 -15.37 3.25 -13.82
N GLU A 84 -15.14 2.81 -15.05
CA GLU A 84 -15.41 1.44 -15.53
C GLU A 84 -14.60 0.37 -14.79
N ALA A 85 -13.45 0.74 -14.22
CA ALA A 85 -12.63 -0.12 -13.38
C ALA A 85 -13.29 -0.42 -12.02
N LYS A 86 -14.30 0.37 -11.62
CA LYS A 86 -15.07 0.21 -10.38
C LYS A 86 -14.21 0.15 -9.11
N LEU A 87 -13.07 0.85 -9.11
CA LEU A 87 -12.15 0.90 -7.98
C LEU A 87 -12.67 1.75 -6.82
N MET A 88 -13.80 2.44 -6.98
CA MET A 88 -14.46 3.16 -5.92
C MET A 88 -15.96 2.86 -5.96
N PRO A 89 -16.63 2.63 -4.81
CA PRO A 89 -18.08 2.44 -4.76
C PRO A 89 -18.86 3.63 -5.37
N SER A 90 -20.05 3.38 -5.88
CA SER A 90 -20.90 4.43 -6.44
C SER A 90 -21.61 5.27 -5.37
N SER A 91 -22.01 4.66 -4.25
CA SER A 91 -22.75 5.35 -3.20
C SER A 91 -21.84 6.26 -2.37
N ALA A 92 -22.33 7.44 -2.00
CA ALA A 92 -21.58 8.39 -1.17
C ALA A 92 -21.20 7.78 0.18
N PHE A 93 -22.09 6.97 0.77
CA PHE A 93 -21.84 6.35 2.07
C PHE A 93 -20.82 5.21 1.99
N ASP A 94 -20.83 4.41 0.92
CA ASP A 94 -19.78 3.40 0.72
C ASP A 94 -18.42 4.04 0.47
N ARG A 95 -18.36 5.15 -0.27
CA ARG A 95 -17.13 5.96 -0.39
C ARG A 95 -16.64 6.48 0.96
N TYR A 96 -17.55 6.89 1.84
CA TYR A 96 -17.22 7.26 3.21
C TYR A 96 -16.64 6.06 3.99
N LYS A 97 -17.26 4.87 3.93
CA LYS A 97 -16.73 3.66 4.59
C LYS A 97 -15.34 3.27 4.07
N ALA A 98 -15.10 3.39 2.77
CA ALA A 98 -13.79 3.16 2.17
C ALA A 98 -12.73 4.09 2.79
N ARG A 99 -13.03 5.39 2.84
CA ARG A 99 -12.15 6.40 3.43
C ARG A 99 -11.97 6.21 4.95
N LEU A 100 -13.02 5.79 5.66
CA LEU A 100 -12.96 5.50 7.09
C LEU A 100 -12.01 4.33 7.39
N LEU A 101 -12.02 3.27 6.58
CA LEU A 101 -11.06 2.17 6.72
C LEU A 101 -9.62 2.65 6.46
N ILE A 102 -9.43 3.46 5.41
CA ILE A 102 -8.13 4.03 5.05
C ILE A 102 -7.59 4.92 6.18
N ASP A 103 -8.43 5.78 6.74
CA ASP A 103 -8.10 6.65 7.87
C ASP A 103 -7.74 5.85 9.12
N PHE A 104 -8.54 4.83 9.46
CA PHE A 104 -8.24 3.91 10.54
C PHE A 104 -6.84 3.29 10.38
N TYR A 105 -6.55 2.71 9.21
CA TYR A 105 -5.25 2.08 8.98
C TYR A 105 -4.10 3.08 9.04
N GLY A 106 -4.28 4.25 8.41
CA GLY A 106 -3.30 5.33 8.37
C GLY A 106 -2.90 5.82 9.76
N ASN A 107 -3.89 6.02 10.64
CA ASN A 107 -3.68 6.58 11.97
C ASN A 107 -3.18 5.54 12.99
N ASN A 108 -3.53 4.26 12.82
CA ASN A 108 -3.29 3.26 13.86
C ASN A 108 -2.21 2.24 13.52
N MET A 109 -1.96 1.95 12.23
CA MET A 109 -1.14 0.81 11.83
C MET A 109 0.07 1.18 10.98
N LEU A 110 -0.03 2.26 10.19
CA LEU A 110 0.97 2.65 9.19
C LEU A 110 2.41 2.73 9.73
N ALA A 111 2.58 3.25 10.94
CA ALA A 111 3.89 3.45 11.58
C ALA A 111 4.42 2.21 12.32
N LEU A 112 3.56 1.25 12.67
CA LEU A 112 3.92 0.12 13.53
C LEU A 112 5.06 -0.75 13.00
N PRO A 113 5.13 -1.17 11.71
CA PRO A 113 6.25 -1.97 11.23
C PRO A 113 7.60 -1.26 11.35
N TYR A 114 7.63 0.06 11.13
CA TYR A 114 8.85 0.85 11.26
C TYR A 114 9.26 1.03 12.72
N ARG A 115 8.29 1.24 13.61
CA ARG A 115 8.52 1.29 15.07
C ARG A 115 9.06 -0.05 15.57
N LEU A 116 8.50 -1.16 15.08
CA LEU A 116 8.91 -2.50 15.43
C LEU A 116 10.36 -2.76 15.02
N LEU A 117 10.73 -2.47 13.77
CA LEU A 117 12.12 -2.55 13.30
C LEU A 117 13.05 -1.64 14.12
N GLY A 118 12.62 -0.42 14.41
CA GLY A 118 13.38 0.56 15.21
C GLY A 118 13.53 0.19 16.69
N ALA A 119 12.79 -0.81 17.18
CA ALA A 119 12.92 -1.36 18.52
C ALA A 119 13.76 -2.65 18.55
N SER A 120 14.43 -3.02 17.45
CA SER A 120 15.08 -4.34 17.27
C SER A 120 15.99 -4.80 18.42
N SER A 121 16.70 -3.88 19.06
CA SER A 121 17.59 -4.13 20.22
C SER A 121 16.92 -4.08 21.60
N ASN A 122 15.61 -3.78 21.69
CA ASN A 122 14.86 -3.70 22.95
C ASN A 122 13.69 -4.71 22.97
N GLU A 123 13.88 -5.84 23.66
CA GLU A 123 12.88 -6.91 23.74
C GLU A 123 11.53 -6.47 24.31
N ALA A 124 11.53 -5.66 25.37
CA ALA A 124 10.28 -5.19 25.98
C ALA A 124 9.48 -4.34 25.00
N ALA A 125 10.13 -3.39 24.32
CA ALA A 125 9.50 -2.54 23.32
C ALA A 125 9.03 -3.33 22.10
N LYS A 126 9.79 -4.32 21.62
CA LYS A 126 9.34 -5.21 20.53
C LYS A 126 8.06 -5.94 20.87
N ASN A 127 8.00 -6.53 22.07
CA ASN A 127 6.84 -7.31 22.51
C ASN A 127 5.60 -6.42 22.69
N GLU A 128 5.75 -5.20 23.21
CA GLU A 128 4.66 -4.22 23.32
C GLU A 128 4.13 -3.81 21.93
N ILE A 129 5.02 -3.50 21.00
CA ILE A 129 4.63 -3.11 19.64
C ILE A 129 4.01 -4.29 18.90
N TYR A 130 4.53 -5.50 19.06
CA TYR A 130 3.95 -6.71 18.50
C TYR A 130 2.52 -6.93 19.01
N ALA A 131 2.30 -6.85 20.33
CA ALA A 131 0.96 -6.95 20.91
C ALA A 131 0.01 -5.87 20.35
N THR A 132 0.50 -4.64 20.18
CA THR A 132 -0.27 -3.55 19.54
C THR A 132 -0.63 -3.90 18.09
N ILE A 133 0.29 -4.49 17.31
CA ILE A 133 -0.02 -4.90 15.93
C ILE A 133 -1.11 -5.97 15.94
N ILE A 134 -1.03 -6.97 16.82
CA ILE A 134 -2.04 -8.04 16.90
C ILE A 134 -3.42 -7.45 17.26
N GLU A 135 -3.49 -6.55 18.24
CA GLU A 135 -4.72 -5.83 18.59
C GLU A 135 -5.30 -5.08 17.39
N LYS A 136 -4.48 -4.33 16.65
CA LYS A 136 -4.96 -3.58 15.48
C LYS A 136 -5.31 -4.47 14.29
N LEU A 137 -4.70 -5.64 14.16
CA LEU A 137 -5.11 -6.65 13.18
C LEU A 137 -6.50 -7.22 13.51
N HIS A 138 -6.82 -7.44 14.79
CA HIS A 138 -8.17 -7.81 15.21
C HIS A 138 -9.19 -6.70 14.91
N GLU A 139 -8.88 -5.45 15.20
CA GLU A 139 -9.75 -4.34 14.81
C GLU A 139 -9.95 -4.24 13.29
N LEU A 140 -8.89 -4.47 12.51
CA LEU A 140 -9.00 -4.52 11.05
C LEU A 140 -9.90 -5.69 10.59
N ASN A 141 -9.75 -6.87 11.20
CA ASN A 141 -10.59 -8.03 10.97
C ASN A 141 -12.06 -7.72 11.26
N ASP A 142 -12.36 -7.13 12.41
CA ASP A 142 -13.73 -6.78 12.81
C ASP A 142 -14.36 -5.77 11.85
N ARG A 143 -13.58 -4.80 11.36
CA ARG A 143 -14.03 -3.85 10.33
C ARG A 143 -14.30 -4.53 8.99
N LEU A 144 -13.48 -5.52 8.60
CA LEU A 144 -13.73 -6.33 7.39
C LEU A 144 -15.03 -7.12 7.53
N VAL A 145 -15.23 -7.80 8.66
CA VAL A 145 -16.46 -8.56 8.96
C VAL A 145 -17.69 -7.64 8.95
N ALA A 146 -17.63 -6.51 9.66
CA ALA A 146 -18.74 -5.57 9.79
C ALA A 146 -19.18 -4.95 8.45
N ASN A 147 -18.25 -4.76 7.50
CA ASN A 147 -18.60 -4.22 6.19
C ASN A 147 -19.00 -5.32 5.17
N SER A 148 -18.35 -6.48 5.22
CA SER A 148 -18.67 -7.63 4.37
C SER A 148 -18.16 -8.92 5.02
N GLU A 149 -19.10 -9.66 5.62
CA GLU A 149 -18.82 -10.91 6.33
C GLU A 149 -18.14 -11.95 5.44
N GLU A 150 -18.69 -12.22 4.25
CA GLU A 150 -18.15 -13.23 3.33
C GLU A 150 -16.90 -12.75 2.56
N GLY A 151 -16.80 -11.44 2.28
CA GLY A 151 -15.70 -10.87 1.51
C GLY A 151 -15.68 -11.30 0.04
N PRO A 152 -14.51 -11.57 -0.56
CA PRO A 152 -13.19 -11.61 0.10
C PRO A 152 -12.53 -10.23 0.29
N TYR A 153 -12.92 -9.21 -0.46
CA TYR A 153 -12.41 -7.83 -0.33
C TYR A 153 -13.23 -7.01 0.66
N PHE A 154 -12.82 -5.76 0.94
CA PHE A 154 -13.58 -4.92 1.87
C PHE A 154 -15.03 -4.73 1.41
N PHE A 155 -15.27 -4.52 0.12
CA PHE A 155 -16.62 -4.45 -0.48
C PHE A 155 -17.06 -5.77 -1.14
N GLY A 156 -16.89 -6.88 -0.41
CA GLY A 156 -17.29 -8.21 -0.86
C GLY A 156 -16.46 -8.68 -2.05
N ASN A 157 -17.10 -8.99 -3.17
CA ASN A 157 -16.43 -9.46 -4.38
C ASN A 157 -15.70 -8.38 -5.19
N HIS A 158 -15.77 -7.11 -4.76
CA HIS A 158 -15.17 -5.98 -5.49
C HIS A 158 -13.89 -5.52 -4.81
N PHE A 159 -12.76 -5.63 -5.53
CA PHE A 159 -11.50 -5.04 -5.12
C PHE A 159 -11.52 -3.54 -5.42
N THR A 160 -11.21 -2.72 -4.41
CA THR A 160 -11.39 -1.26 -4.48
C THR A 160 -10.17 -0.51 -3.94
N ALA A 161 -10.22 0.81 -4.00
CA ALA A 161 -9.27 1.73 -3.41
C ALA A 161 -9.07 1.48 -1.90
N ALA A 162 -10.07 0.96 -1.18
CA ALA A 162 -9.94 0.60 0.23
C ALA A 162 -8.90 -0.52 0.42
N ASP A 163 -8.93 -1.52 -0.46
CA ASP A 163 -7.99 -2.65 -0.43
C ASP A 163 -6.60 -2.23 -0.95
N ILE A 164 -6.56 -1.51 -2.07
CA ILE A 164 -5.33 -0.94 -2.67
C ILE A 164 -4.57 -0.09 -1.66
N ALA A 165 -5.27 0.69 -0.85
CA ALA A 165 -4.66 1.57 0.11
C ALA A 165 -3.90 0.82 1.21
N ILE A 166 -4.29 -0.41 1.53
CA ILE A 166 -3.84 -1.10 2.75
C ILE A 166 -2.91 -2.27 2.42
N ILE A 167 -3.20 -3.08 1.39
CA ILE A 167 -2.43 -4.32 1.14
C ILE A 167 -0.91 -4.11 0.98
N PRO A 168 -0.38 -3.03 0.36
CA PRO A 168 1.07 -2.84 0.28
C PRO A 168 1.76 -2.66 1.64
N PHE A 169 1.02 -2.18 2.65
CA PHE A 169 1.54 -1.92 3.99
C PHE A 169 1.41 -3.13 4.91
N ILE A 170 0.44 -4.00 4.66
CA ILE A 170 0.38 -5.32 5.29
C ILE A 170 1.63 -6.14 4.94
N GLU A 171 2.11 -6.06 3.71
CA GLU A 171 3.39 -6.67 3.32
C GLU A 171 4.57 -6.12 4.14
N ARG A 172 4.53 -4.84 4.57
CA ARG A 172 5.57 -4.27 5.45
C ARG A 172 5.44 -4.75 6.89
N THR A 173 4.21 -5.02 7.32
CA THR A 173 3.93 -5.62 8.63
C THR A 173 4.46 -7.04 8.68
N ASP A 174 4.12 -7.87 7.70
CA ASP A 174 4.64 -9.24 7.54
C ASP A 174 6.16 -9.27 7.50
N MET A 175 6.77 -8.39 6.69
CA MET A 175 8.22 -8.31 6.54
C MET A 175 8.90 -7.94 7.87
N ALA A 176 8.38 -6.96 8.60
CA ALA A 176 8.95 -6.56 9.89
C ALA A 176 8.83 -7.69 10.94
N MET A 177 7.68 -8.36 11.01
CA MET A 177 7.47 -9.50 11.89
C MET A 177 8.41 -10.66 11.54
N ARG A 178 8.56 -10.97 10.25
CA ARG A 178 9.47 -12.02 9.77
C ARG A 178 10.94 -11.71 10.06
N ILE A 179 11.39 -10.47 9.88
CA ILE A 179 12.77 -10.07 10.19
C ILE A 179 13.10 -10.29 11.67
N LEU A 180 12.14 -10.03 12.57
CA LEU A 180 12.33 -10.14 14.01
C LEU A 180 11.87 -11.48 14.60
N GLY A 181 11.42 -12.43 13.77
CA GLY A 181 11.05 -13.77 14.21
C GLY A 181 9.72 -13.87 14.97
N PHE A 182 8.79 -12.93 14.77
CA PHE A 182 7.45 -13.01 15.35
C PHE A 182 6.52 -13.93 14.55
N GLN A 183 5.61 -14.64 15.23
CA GLN A 183 4.52 -15.36 14.59
C GLN A 183 3.42 -14.39 14.16
N PHE A 184 2.93 -14.52 12.93
CA PHE A 184 1.84 -13.69 12.39
C PHE A 184 0.90 -14.43 11.46
N GLU A 185 1.08 -15.75 11.34
CA GLU A 185 0.25 -16.66 10.57
C GLU A 185 -0.64 -17.44 11.52
N ASP A 186 -1.86 -17.74 11.06
CA ASP A 186 -2.87 -18.54 11.75
C ASP A 186 -3.19 -18.09 13.19
N LEU A 187 -3.14 -16.79 13.44
CA LEU A 187 -3.58 -16.23 14.72
C LEU A 187 -5.12 -16.36 14.85
N PRO A 188 -5.62 -16.81 16.02
CA PRO A 188 -7.05 -17.07 16.21
C PRO A 188 -7.85 -15.78 16.04
N GLY A 189 -9.05 -15.86 15.45
CA GLY A 189 -9.95 -14.70 15.31
C GLY A 189 -9.57 -13.69 14.23
N LEU A 190 -8.66 -14.05 13.32
CA LEU A 190 -8.26 -13.24 12.15
C LEU A 190 -8.67 -13.88 10.81
N ASP A 191 -9.63 -14.80 10.81
CA ASP A 191 -10.02 -15.57 9.62
C ASP A 191 -10.37 -14.66 8.43
N ARG A 192 -11.13 -13.59 8.68
CA ARG A 192 -11.55 -12.64 7.65
C ARG A 192 -10.39 -11.80 7.12
N TYR A 193 -9.48 -11.39 8.00
CA TYR A 193 -8.23 -10.73 7.64
C TYR A 193 -7.34 -11.61 6.77
N TYR A 194 -7.14 -12.88 7.14
CA TYR A 194 -6.33 -13.81 6.34
C TYR A 194 -6.96 -14.10 4.97
N ALA A 195 -8.28 -14.28 4.91
CA ALA A 195 -9.01 -14.43 3.65
C ALA A 195 -8.87 -13.18 2.75
N TRP A 196 -9.02 -11.98 3.33
CA TRP A 196 -8.82 -10.71 2.64
C TRP A 196 -7.40 -10.56 2.11
N LYS A 197 -6.40 -10.81 2.95
CA LYS A 197 -4.99 -10.73 2.60
C LYS A 197 -4.67 -11.70 1.47
N ALA A 198 -5.11 -12.96 1.56
CA ALA A 198 -4.90 -13.97 0.53
C ALA A 198 -5.52 -13.55 -0.81
N ALA A 199 -6.77 -13.07 -0.80
CA ALA A 199 -7.46 -12.63 -2.01
C ALA A 199 -6.81 -11.40 -2.66
N CYS A 200 -6.28 -10.46 -1.85
CA CYS A 200 -5.52 -9.31 -2.36
C CYS A 200 -4.20 -9.76 -2.99
N LYS A 201 -3.45 -10.66 -2.32
CA LYS A 201 -2.16 -11.16 -2.82
C LYS A 201 -2.30 -12.03 -4.07
N ALA A 202 -3.44 -12.69 -4.26
CA ALA A 202 -3.74 -13.49 -5.44
C ALA A 202 -4.01 -12.65 -6.71
N ARG A 203 -4.26 -11.34 -6.59
CA ARG A 203 -4.56 -10.51 -7.76
C ARG A 203 -3.34 -10.40 -8.69
N PRO A 204 -3.49 -10.54 -10.02
CA PRO A 204 -2.38 -10.37 -10.96
C PRO A 204 -1.69 -9.01 -10.86
N SER A 205 -2.45 -7.95 -10.57
CA SER A 205 -1.91 -6.60 -10.35
C SER A 205 -0.90 -6.57 -9.21
N TYR A 206 -1.17 -7.30 -8.12
CA TYR A 206 -0.34 -7.40 -6.94
C TYR A 206 0.81 -8.38 -7.13
N SER A 207 0.53 -9.63 -7.49
CA SER A 207 1.54 -10.69 -7.57
C SER A 207 2.63 -10.40 -8.60
N SER A 208 2.31 -9.67 -9.67
CA SER A 208 3.29 -9.25 -10.69
C SER A 208 4.11 -8.02 -10.34
N THR A 209 3.82 -7.33 -9.22
CA THR A 209 4.44 -6.02 -8.88
C THR A 209 5.00 -5.94 -7.48
N VAL A 210 4.62 -6.86 -6.59
CA VAL A 210 5.14 -6.92 -5.23
C VAL A 210 6.66 -7.15 -5.24
N ALA A 211 7.37 -6.46 -4.35
CA ALA A 211 8.77 -6.74 -4.09
C ALA A 211 8.92 -8.07 -3.35
N SER A 212 9.96 -8.81 -3.68
CA SER A 212 10.37 -10.01 -2.93
C SER A 212 10.72 -9.67 -1.49
N PHE A 213 10.66 -10.66 -0.60
CA PHE A 213 11.10 -10.50 0.78
C PHE A 213 12.57 -10.06 0.84
N GLU A 214 13.42 -10.57 -0.04
CA GLU A 214 14.84 -10.25 -0.12
C GLU A 214 15.07 -8.77 -0.48
N GLU A 215 14.35 -8.24 -1.47
CA GLU A 215 14.38 -6.82 -1.84
C GLU A 215 13.93 -5.93 -0.68
N LEU A 216 12.84 -6.32 0.01
CA LEU A 216 12.33 -5.57 1.15
C LEU A 216 13.27 -5.62 2.35
N ASN A 217 13.76 -6.79 2.71
CA ASN A 217 14.70 -6.96 3.81
C ASN A 217 15.96 -6.11 3.57
N ALA A 218 16.53 -6.15 2.36
CA ALA A 218 17.68 -5.32 2.01
C ALA A 218 17.37 -3.81 2.18
N ALA A 219 16.24 -3.34 1.66
CA ALA A 219 15.87 -1.92 1.71
C ALA A 219 15.49 -1.41 3.11
N TYR A 220 14.96 -2.29 3.97
CA TYR A 220 14.41 -1.91 5.28
C TYR A 220 15.34 -2.19 6.47
N LYS A 221 16.47 -2.88 6.25
CA LYS A 221 17.53 -3.05 7.28
C LYS A 221 17.99 -1.73 7.91
N LYS A 222 17.96 -0.62 7.18
CA LYS A 222 18.28 0.72 7.69
C LYS A 222 17.42 1.19 8.86
N TYR A 223 16.26 0.56 9.09
CA TYR A 223 15.38 0.86 10.21
C TYR A 223 15.71 0.04 11.47
N LEU A 224 16.56 -0.97 11.38
CA LEU A 224 17.05 -1.71 12.54
C LEU A 224 17.98 -0.80 13.37
N LYS A 225 17.89 -0.88 14.70
CA LYS A 225 18.66 -0.09 15.65
C LYS A 225 19.38 -0.98 16.64
#